data_AF-A0A2E1J0W7-F1
#
_entry.id   AF-A0A2E1J0W7-F1
#
_cell.length_a   1.000
_cell.length_b   1.000
_cell.length_c   1.000
_cell.angle_alpha   90.00
_cell.angle_beta   90.00
_cell.angle_gamma   90.00
#
_symmetry.space_group_name_H-M   'P 1'
#
loop_
_entity.id
_entity.type
_entity.pdbx_description
1 polymer ?
#
loop_
_entity_poly.entity_id
_entity_poly.type
_entity_poly.pdbx_seq_one_letter_code
_entity_poly.pdbx_strand_id
1 'polypeptide(L)'
;MSFDLSIVLPNFEIKKTKIYLSDFLEISEELNAYISPIVEFKHHLNHAELIIDKISIKGKISDKIDIQEFILALLKFEKKLNKELNYKDGEWIGEFQLFEKGLKYKYRSPCFKQEKI
;
A
#
# COMPACT_ATOMS: atom_id res chain seq x y z
N MET A 1 -10.92 7.58 8.22
CA MET A 1 -9.57 7.71 7.64
C MET A 1 -9.68 7.99 6.15
N SER A 2 -8.70 8.68 5.56
CA SER A 2 -8.63 8.90 4.10
C SER A 2 -7.25 8.56 3.56
N PHE A 3 -7.20 7.87 2.43
CA PHE A 3 -5.99 7.40 1.79
C PHE A 3 -5.87 8.00 0.40
N ASP A 4 -4.68 8.48 0.08
CA ASP A 4 -4.23 8.75 -1.28
C ASP A 4 -2.76 8.33 -1.36
N LEU A 5 -2.57 7.00 -1.48
CA LEU A 5 -1.26 6.37 -1.44
C LEU A 5 -1.07 5.51 -2.68
N SER A 6 0.15 5.47 -3.23
CA SER A 6 0.46 4.56 -4.33
C SER A 6 1.93 4.22 -4.41
N ILE A 7 2.26 3.10 -5.05
CA ILE A 7 3.63 2.68 -5.35
C ILE A 7 3.70 2.19 -6.79
N VAL A 8 4.71 2.63 -7.52
CA VAL A 8 4.96 2.21 -8.90
C VAL A 8 5.86 0.99 -8.86
N LEU A 9 5.51 -0.01 -9.66
CA LEU A 9 6.16 -1.32 -9.72
C LEU A 9 6.58 -1.60 -11.18
N PRO A 10 7.61 -0.96 -11.72
CA PRO A 10 7.93 -1.10 -13.14
C PRO A 10 8.34 -2.54 -13.52
N ASN A 11 7.47 -3.27 -14.22
CA ASN A 11 7.65 -4.66 -14.65
C ASN A 11 7.61 -5.72 -13.53
N PHE A 12 6.79 -5.53 -12.49
CA PHE A 12 6.66 -6.54 -11.44
C PHE A 12 5.80 -7.72 -11.90
N GLU A 13 6.46 -8.84 -12.21
CA GLU A 13 5.82 -10.08 -12.65
C GLU A 13 5.17 -10.84 -11.49
N ILE A 14 3.90 -11.24 -11.66
CA ILE A 14 3.21 -12.13 -10.73
C ILE A 14 2.71 -13.40 -11.44
N LYS A 15 3.06 -14.56 -10.90
CA LYS A 15 2.60 -15.87 -11.39
C LYS A 15 1.26 -16.27 -10.76
N LYS A 16 0.27 -15.38 -10.83
CA LYS A 16 -1.08 -15.59 -10.30
C LYS A 16 -2.13 -15.07 -11.28
N THR A 17 -3.29 -15.74 -11.31
CA THR A 17 -4.45 -15.34 -12.14
C THR A 17 -5.31 -14.26 -11.48
N LYS A 18 -5.17 -14.07 -10.17
CA LYS A 18 -5.83 -13.05 -9.38
C LYS A 18 -4.80 -12.37 -8.49
N ILE A 19 -5.00 -11.08 -8.25
CA ILE A 19 -4.11 -10.22 -7.46
C ILE A 19 -4.86 -9.80 -6.21
N TYR A 20 -4.21 -9.94 -5.05
CA TYR A 20 -4.74 -9.48 -3.77
C TYR A 20 -3.72 -8.60 -3.06
N LEU A 21 -4.18 -7.72 -2.16
CA LEU A 21 -3.28 -6.86 -1.39
C LEU A 21 -2.30 -7.66 -0.54
N SER A 22 -2.75 -8.80 0.02
CA SER A 22 -1.94 -9.73 0.80
C SER A 22 -0.81 -10.40 0.02
N ASP A 23 -0.80 -10.30 -1.32
CA ASP A 23 0.34 -10.72 -2.14
C ASP A 23 1.55 -9.79 -1.97
N PHE A 24 1.32 -8.56 -1.48
CA PHE A 24 2.33 -7.50 -1.36
C PHE A 24 2.54 -7.04 0.08
N LEU A 25 1.46 -6.88 0.84
CA LEU A 25 1.50 -6.42 2.22
C LEU A 25 1.25 -7.58 3.19
N GLU A 26 2.20 -7.80 4.10
CA GLU A 26 2.03 -8.71 5.24
C GLU A 26 1.16 -8.03 6.30
N ILE A 27 -0.16 -8.23 6.22
CA ILE A 27 -1.17 -7.67 7.12
C ILE A 27 -2.14 -8.74 7.59
N SER A 28 -2.78 -8.52 8.74
CA SER A 28 -3.86 -9.36 9.26
C SER A 28 -5.05 -9.44 8.31
N GLU A 29 -5.83 -10.54 8.40
CA GLU A 29 -7.04 -10.71 7.60
C GLU A 29 -8.05 -9.59 7.82
N GLU A 30 -8.15 -9.11 9.06
CA GLU A 30 -8.99 -7.97 9.43
C GLU A 30 -8.55 -6.68 8.71
N LEU A 31 -7.26 -6.33 8.80
CA LEU A 31 -6.72 -5.15 8.11
C LEU A 31 -6.89 -5.26 6.58
N ASN A 32 -6.66 -6.46 6.04
CA ASN A 32 -6.87 -6.74 4.63
C ASN A 32 -8.34 -6.53 4.21
N ALA A 33 -9.30 -6.94 5.03
CA ALA A 33 -10.72 -6.77 4.75
C ALA A 33 -11.14 -5.29 4.70
N TYR A 34 -10.57 -4.43 5.55
CA TYR A 34 -10.85 -2.99 5.53
C TYR A 34 -10.19 -2.26 4.36
N ILE A 35 -8.97 -2.64 4.00
CA ILE A 35 -8.17 -1.90 3.00
C ILE A 35 -8.45 -2.37 1.56
N SER A 36 -8.67 -3.68 1.35
CA SER A 36 -8.88 -4.25 0.00
C SER A 36 -9.96 -3.54 -0.84
N PRO A 37 -11.10 -3.09 -0.28
CA PRO A 37 -12.13 -2.39 -1.06
C PRO A 37 -11.67 -1.05 -1.67
N ILE A 38 -10.59 -0.46 -1.17
CA ILE A 38 -10.05 0.82 -1.66
C ILE A 38 -8.70 0.64 -2.37
N VAL A 39 -8.34 -0.61 -2.70
CA VAL A 39 -7.10 -0.94 -3.41
C VAL A 39 -7.38 -1.14 -4.88
N GLU A 40 -6.57 -0.51 -5.71
CA GLU A 40 -6.61 -0.64 -7.16
C GLU A 40 -5.24 -1.10 -7.67
N PHE A 41 -5.26 -2.10 -8.56
CA PHE A 41 -4.08 -2.59 -9.25
C PHE A 41 -4.11 -2.14 -10.70
N LYS A 42 -3.10 -1.38 -11.11
CA LYS A 42 -2.84 -1.18 -12.54
C LYS A 42 -1.94 -2.32 -13.01
N HIS A 43 -2.40 -3.06 -14.01
CA HIS A 43 -1.67 -4.21 -14.53
C HIS A 43 -1.94 -4.41 -16.03
N HIS A 44 -1.07 -5.16 -16.67
CA HIS A 44 -1.21 -5.59 -18.06
C HIS A 44 -0.69 -7.03 -18.24
N LEU A 45 -0.93 -7.62 -19.40
CA LEU A 45 -0.40 -8.95 -19.76
C LEU A 45 0.79 -8.79 -20.70
N ASN A 46 1.88 -9.52 -20.44
CA ASN A 46 3.03 -9.64 -21.32
C ASN A 46 3.35 -11.12 -21.52
N HIS A 47 3.21 -11.65 -22.75
CA HIS A 47 3.43 -13.08 -23.05
C HIS A 47 2.72 -14.07 -22.08
N ALA A 48 1.48 -13.75 -21.68
CA ALA A 48 0.68 -14.48 -20.69
C ALA A 48 1.11 -14.34 -19.22
N GLU A 49 2.14 -13.56 -18.92
CA GLU A 49 2.49 -13.16 -17.56
C GLU A 49 1.74 -11.89 -17.17
N LEU A 50 1.30 -11.83 -15.91
CA LEU A 50 0.61 -10.67 -15.35
C LEU A 50 1.65 -9.71 -14.77
N ILE A 51 1.72 -8.51 -15.33
CA ILE A 51 2.65 -7.45 -14.93
C ILE A 51 1.88 -6.42 -14.13
N ILE A 52 2.28 -6.20 -12.89
CA ILE A 52 1.74 -5.15 -12.03
C ILE A 52 2.56 -3.90 -12.24
N ASP A 53 1.93 -2.81 -12.69
CA ASP A 53 2.58 -1.52 -12.92
C ASP A 53 2.50 -0.61 -11.70
N LYS A 54 1.41 -0.71 -10.94
CA LYS A 54 1.12 0.20 -9.83
C LYS A 54 0.11 -0.41 -8.86
N ILE A 55 0.33 -0.19 -7.57
CA ILE A 55 -0.67 -0.40 -6.52
C ILE A 55 -1.11 0.98 -6.02
N SER A 56 -2.42 1.20 -5.92
CA SER A 56 -2.99 2.43 -5.33
C SER A 56 -3.94 2.06 -4.20
N ILE A 57 -3.87 2.80 -3.09
CA ILE A 57 -4.80 2.72 -1.96
C ILE A 57 -5.47 4.10 -1.87
N LYS A 58 -6.70 4.21 -2.38
CA LYS A 58 -7.40 5.48 -2.56
C LYS A 58 -8.83 5.37 -2.08
N GLY A 59 -9.19 6.19 -1.09
CA GLY A 59 -10.56 6.21 -0.59
C GLY A 59 -10.65 6.54 0.88
N LYS A 60 -11.78 6.15 1.49
CA LYS A 60 -12.05 6.39 2.90
C LYS A 60 -12.46 5.09 3.57
N ILE A 61 -11.99 4.90 4.79
CA ILE A 61 -12.39 3.81 5.69
C ILE A 61 -12.93 4.45 6.95
N SER A 62 -14.08 4.00 7.42
CA SER A 62 -14.71 4.50 8.65
C SER A 62 -14.24 3.72 9.89
N ASP A 63 -13.82 2.47 9.69
CA ASP A 63 -13.37 1.56 10.73
C ASP A 63 -12.01 1.97 11.31
N LYS A 64 -11.78 1.52 12.55
CA LYS A 64 -10.47 1.65 13.20
C LYS A 64 -9.57 0.52 12.72
N ILE A 65 -8.37 0.89 12.30
CA ILE A 65 -7.34 -0.07 11.90
C ILE A 65 -6.09 0.14 12.76
N ASP A 66 -5.26 -0.90 12.89
CA ASP A 66 -3.93 -0.76 13.48
C ASP A 66 -3.00 -0.04 12.49
N ILE A 67 -2.72 1.23 12.80
CA ILE A 67 -1.88 2.09 11.96
C ILE A 67 -0.40 1.71 12.04
N GLN A 68 0.04 1.18 13.19
CA GLN A 68 1.42 0.74 13.31
C GLN A 68 1.65 -0.50 12.46
N GLU A 69 0.72 -1.47 12.52
CA GLU A 69 0.75 -2.65 11.67
C GLU A 69 0.77 -2.25 10.18
N PHE A 70 -0.15 -1.36 9.77
CA PHE A 70 -0.25 -0.93 8.38
C PHE A 70 1.04 -0.23 7.90
N ILE A 71 1.58 0.72 8.67
CA ILE A 71 2.83 1.40 8.33
C ILE A 71 4.00 0.41 8.23
N LEU A 72 4.10 -0.53 9.17
CA LEU A 72 5.15 -1.55 9.15
C LEU A 72 5.06 -2.42 7.90
N ALA A 73 3.85 -2.80 7.46
CA ALA A 73 3.66 -3.56 6.24
C ALA A 73 4.09 -2.76 4.98
N LEU A 74 3.73 -1.47 4.90
CA LEU A 74 4.15 -0.60 3.79
C LEU A 74 5.67 -0.50 3.69
N LEU A 75 6.34 -0.23 4.82
CA LEU A 75 7.80 -0.11 4.90
C LEU A 75 8.53 -1.42 4.63
N LYS A 76 7.98 -2.55 5.09
CA LYS A 76 8.51 -3.89 4.78
C LYS A 76 8.46 -4.17 3.28
N PHE A 77 7.35 -3.86 2.62
CA PHE A 77 7.19 -4.06 1.19
C PHE A 77 8.19 -3.21 0.38
N GLU A 78 8.32 -1.92 0.72
CA GLU A 78 9.30 -1.02 0.11
C GLU A 78 10.75 -1.52 0.31
N LYS A 79 11.08 -2.02 1.51
CA LYS A 79 12.38 -2.62 1.78
C LYS A 79 12.63 -3.89 0.95
N LYS A 80 11.61 -4.74 0.78
CA LYS A 80 11.67 -5.96 -0.04
C LYS A 80 11.94 -5.60 -1.51
N LEU A 81 11.21 -4.64 -2.05
CA LEU A 81 11.42 -4.14 -3.42
C LEU A 81 12.85 -3.63 -3.63
N ASN A 82 13.32 -2.77 -2.72
CA ASN A 82 14.63 -2.14 -2.85
C ASN A 82 15.81 -3.09 -2.62
N LYS A 83 15.72 -4.00 -1.64
CA LYS A 83 16.86 -4.85 -1.24
C LYS A 83 16.88 -6.21 -1.93
N GLU A 84 15.73 -6.83 -2.13
CA GLU A 84 15.65 -8.20 -2.63
C GLU A 84 15.43 -8.21 -4.14
N LEU A 85 14.70 -7.23 -4.66
CA LEU A 85 14.29 -7.19 -6.06
C LEU A 85 15.00 -6.09 -6.87
N ASN A 86 15.87 -5.29 -6.25
CA ASN A 86 16.64 -4.20 -6.87
C ASN A 86 15.80 -3.12 -7.58
N TYR A 87 14.56 -2.90 -7.12
CA TYR A 87 13.68 -1.84 -7.62
C TYR A 87 14.01 -0.50 -6.96
N LYS A 88 15.00 0.22 -7.47
CA LYS A 88 15.47 1.49 -6.89
C LYS A 88 14.40 2.58 -6.79
N ASP A 89 13.34 2.49 -7.60
CA ASP A 89 12.25 3.47 -7.65
C ASP A 89 10.96 2.97 -6.96
N GLY A 90 11.03 1.83 -6.26
CA GLY A 90 9.91 1.19 -5.59
C GLY A 90 9.56 1.84 -4.25
N GLU A 91 9.24 3.13 -4.25
CA GLU A 91 8.87 3.90 -3.06
C GLU A 91 7.37 4.23 -3.05
N TRP A 92 6.78 4.25 -1.86
CA TRP A 92 5.43 4.76 -1.72
C TRP A 92 5.39 6.28 -1.97
N ILE A 93 4.31 6.76 -2.56
CA ILE A 93 4.03 8.16 -2.87
C ILE A 93 2.65 8.49 -2.32
N GLY A 94 2.57 9.58 -1.55
CA GLY A 94 1.31 10.14 -1.08
C GLY A 94 1.18 10.09 0.44
N GLU A 95 -0.06 10.05 0.91
CA GLU A 95 -0.37 10.19 2.32
C GLU A 95 -1.67 9.49 2.72
N PHE A 96 -1.82 9.27 4.02
CA PHE A 96 -3.11 8.97 4.61
C PHE A 96 -3.35 9.79 5.87
N GLN A 97 -4.62 10.00 6.20
CA GLN A 97 -5.05 10.85 7.30
C GLN A 97 -5.96 10.09 8.25
N LEU A 98 -5.71 10.25 9.55
CA LEU A 98 -6.48 9.72 10.66
C LEU A 98 -7.19 10.87 11.37
N PHE A 99 -8.43 10.64 11.77
CA PHE A 99 -9.12 11.50 12.73
C PHE A 99 -9.36 10.68 13.99
N GLU A 100 -8.70 11.08 15.08
CA GLU A 100 -8.79 10.40 16.37
C GLU A 100 -8.96 11.43 17.48
N LYS A 101 -9.97 11.23 18.34
CA LYS A 101 -10.21 12.07 19.54
C LYS A 101 -10.25 13.57 19.25
N GLY A 102 -10.86 13.96 18.14
CA GLY A 102 -10.98 15.37 17.74
C GLY A 102 -9.72 15.95 17.10
N LEU A 103 -8.64 15.16 16.97
CA LEU A 103 -7.39 15.57 16.36
C LEU A 103 -7.24 14.89 14.99
N LYS A 104 -6.62 15.62 14.06
CA LYS A 104 -6.30 15.12 12.74
C LYS A 104 -4.79 14.87 12.66
N TYR A 105 -4.46 13.67 12.18
CA TYR A 105 -3.09 13.25 11.96
C TYR A 105 -2.90 12.90 10.50
N LYS A 106 -1.69 13.16 10.01
CA LYS A 106 -1.27 12.86 8.65
C LYS A 106 0.01 12.02 8.69
N TYR A 107 0.08 11.06 7.77
CA TYR A 107 1.23 10.16 7.61
C TYR A 107 1.63 10.19 6.14
N ARG A 108 2.88 10.59 5.86
CA ARG A 108 3.41 10.78 4.50
C ARG A 108 4.54 9.82 4.21
N SER A 109 4.56 9.29 2.98
CA SER A 109 5.72 8.56 2.50
C SER A 109 6.97 9.48 2.46
N PRO A 110 8.20 8.92 2.47
CA PRO A 110 8.54 7.50 2.52
C PRO A 110 8.46 6.89 3.93
N CYS A 111 8.52 7.69 5.00
CA CYS A 111 8.70 7.15 6.36
C CYS A 111 7.42 7.07 7.21
N PHE A 112 6.31 7.63 6.74
CA PHE A 112 5.03 7.67 7.44
C PHE A 112 5.13 8.21 8.87
N LYS A 113 5.92 9.28 9.06
CA LYS A 113 5.97 9.97 10.35
C LYS A 113 4.63 10.65 10.62
N GLN A 114 4.19 10.58 11.87
CA GLN A 114 2.96 11.21 12.31
C GLN A 114 3.13 12.73 12.39
N GLU A 115 2.29 13.46 11.66
CA GLU A 115 2.20 14.91 11.67
C GLU A 115 0.81 15.32 12.19
N LYS A 116 0.74 16.17 13.21
CA LYS A 116 -0.52 16.76 13.66
C LYS A 116 -0.89 17.93 12.73
N ILE A 117 -2.14 17.96 12.26
CA ILE A 117 -2.66 18.98 11.33
C ILE A 117 -3.98 19.58 11.79
#